data_AF-A0A1F6ZK43-F1
#
_entry.id   AF-A0A1F6ZK43-F1
#
_cell.length_a   1.000
_cell.length_b   1.000
_cell.length_c   1.000
_cell.angle_alpha   90.00
_cell.angle_beta   90.00
_cell.angle_gamma   90.00
#
_symmetry.space_group_name_H-M   'P 1'
#
loop_
_entity.id
_entity.type
_entity.pdbx_description
1 polymer ?
#
loop_
_entity_poly.entity_id
_entity_poly.type
_entity_poly.pdbx_seq_one_letter_code
_entity_poly.pdbx_strand_id
1 'polypeptide(L)'
;MKKERYIVILFLGMALLPLLSSVVSAQYYGIDLKQGAEQITQWIQDMFGPLFSVLLNVSSPEFVFAKVLLAVLLLIIIYIILDRSDLFGGYKTLVIIISVIVSLIAVRYLPEETFIQFILLPYGVLGVSLLSFLPLLIYFFFVENIHDDIMRKIAWGLYAAIFIGLCITRLSDLGDVAYIYLLAAILAILFMIFDKTIQTHVLLRSVSKGLNADKVRAMVSLQKQIKDDQDLLLNAQNRAQRNQLIKSISDNKKALKKLARL
;
A
#
# COMPACT_ATOMS: atom_id res chain seq x y z
N MET A 1 24.28 -8.77 -9.90
CA MET A 1 23.26 -7.97 -9.16
C MET A 1 21.92 -7.74 -9.87
N LYS A 2 21.81 -7.36 -11.16
CA LYS A 2 20.46 -7.17 -11.77
C LYS A 2 19.72 -8.49 -12.08
N LYS A 3 20.43 -9.55 -12.52
CA LYS A 3 19.80 -10.83 -12.92
C LYS A 3 19.20 -11.64 -11.77
N GLU A 4 19.84 -11.65 -10.59
CA GLU A 4 19.36 -12.38 -9.41
C GLU A 4 18.03 -11.82 -8.87
N ARG A 5 17.81 -10.50 -9.01
CA ARG A 5 16.54 -9.87 -8.61
C ARG A 5 15.36 -10.30 -9.48
N TYR A 6 15.57 -10.54 -10.78
CA TYR A 6 14.52 -11.03 -11.67
C TYR A 6 14.12 -12.49 -11.35
N ILE A 7 15.09 -13.32 -10.95
CA ILE A 7 14.80 -14.71 -10.55
C ILE A 7 13.96 -14.71 -9.27
N VAL A 8 14.31 -13.90 -8.28
CA VAL A 8 13.52 -13.77 -7.04
C VAL A 8 12.12 -13.23 -7.33
N ILE A 9 11.98 -12.19 -8.16
CA ILE A 9 10.66 -11.63 -8.53
C ILE A 9 9.82 -12.65 -9.32
N LEU A 10 10.43 -13.44 -10.20
CA LEU A 10 9.75 -14.48 -10.97
C LEU A 10 9.30 -15.64 -10.08
N PHE A 11 10.15 -16.07 -9.14
CA PHE A 11 9.80 -17.12 -8.17
C PHE A 11 8.71 -16.64 -7.20
N LEU A 12 8.81 -15.40 -6.71
CA LEU A 12 7.79 -14.79 -5.87
C LEU A 12 6.48 -14.62 -6.64
N GLY A 13 6.55 -14.22 -7.92
CA GLY A 13 5.40 -14.06 -8.81
C GLY A 13 4.72 -15.39 -9.13
N MET A 14 5.48 -16.46 -9.36
CA MET A 14 4.93 -17.81 -9.56
C MET A 14 4.35 -18.41 -8.27
N ALA A 15 4.87 -18.05 -7.09
CA ALA A 15 4.29 -18.45 -5.81
C ALA A 15 3.04 -17.62 -5.46
N LEU A 16 2.99 -16.35 -5.86
CA LEU A 16 1.86 -15.45 -5.63
C LEU A 16 0.71 -15.65 -6.63
N LEU A 17 0.99 -16.06 -7.87
CA LEU A 17 -0.03 -16.28 -8.90
C LEU A 17 -1.13 -17.29 -8.48
N PRO A 18 -0.80 -18.46 -7.88
CA PRO A 18 -1.81 -19.37 -7.32
C PRO A 18 -2.60 -18.75 -6.18
N LEU A 19 -1.94 -17.95 -5.31
CA LEU A 19 -2.57 -17.27 -4.18
C LEU A 19 -3.51 -16.12 -4.63
N LEU A 20 -3.27 -15.54 -5.80
CA LEU A 20 -4.16 -14.55 -6.41
C LEU A 20 -5.29 -15.21 -7.22
N SER A 21 -5.04 -16.38 -7.81
CA SER A 21 -6.05 -17.12 -8.58
C SER A 21 -7.21 -17.65 -7.72
N SER A 22 -6.94 -17.91 -6.43
CA SER A 22 -7.98 -18.30 -5.45
C SER A 22 -8.81 -17.12 -4.93
N VAL A 23 -8.35 -15.88 -5.13
CA VAL A 23 -9.02 -14.67 -4.61
C VAL A 23 -9.94 -14.03 -5.67
N VAL A 24 -9.77 -14.35 -6.96
CA VAL A 24 -10.48 -13.66 -8.06
C VAL A 24 -11.72 -14.41 -8.58
N SER A 25 -11.99 -15.64 -8.17
CA SER A 25 -13.24 -16.34 -8.52
C SER A 25 -14.36 -16.06 -7.52
N ALA A 26 -14.97 -14.87 -7.58
CA ALA A 26 -16.23 -14.55 -6.90
C ALA A 26 -17.45 -15.23 -7.58
N GLN A 27 -17.28 -16.45 -8.08
CA GLN A 27 -18.35 -17.27 -8.61
C GLN A 27 -18.77 -18.24 -7.51
N TYR A 28 -20.06 -18.20 -7.17
CA TYR A 28 -20.76 -18.95 -6.13
C TYR A 28 -20.69 -20.47 -6.34
N TYR A 29 -19.48 -21.04 -6.27
CA TYR A 29 -19.18 -22.44 -6.06
C TYR A 29 -18.33 -22.45 -4.80
N GLY A 30 -18.85 -23.03 -3.72
CA GLY A 30 -18.32 -22.95 -2.36
C GLY A 30 -16.91 -23.52 -2.18
N ILE A 31 -15.91 -22.87 -2.78
CA ILE A 31 -14.53 -22.95 -2.35
C ILE A 31 -14.49 -22.12 -1.08
N ASP A 32 -14.66 -22.81 0.04
CA ASP A 32 -14.48 -22.21 1.34
C ASP A 32 -13.00 -21.82 1.46
N LEU A 33 -12.70 -20.52 1.33
CA LEU A 33 -11.34 -19.99 1.52
C LEU A 33 -10.76 -20.43 2.88
N LYS A 34 -11.65 -20.69 3.85
CA LYS A 34 -11.29 -21.29 5.13
C LYS A 34 -10.67 -22.68 4.93
N GLN A 35 -11.26 -23.53 4.10
CA GLN A 35 -10.75 -24.87 3.82
C GLN A 35 -9.38 -24.82 3.12
N GLY A 36 -9.16 -23.88 2.20
CA GLY A 36 -7.86 -23.70 1.57
C GLY A 36 -6.77 -23.24 2.56
N ALA A 37 -7.11 -22.31 3.45
CA ALA A 37 -6.21 -21.86 4.50
C ALA A 37 -5.93 -22.96 5.54
N GLU A 38 -6.96 -23.74 5.90
CA GLU A 38 -6.85 -24.91 6.78
C GLU A 38 -5.93 -25.97 6.16
N GLN A 39 -6.05 -26.26 4.86
CA GLN A 39 -5.18 -27.23 4.18
C GLN A 39 -3.70 -26.80 4.17
N ILE A 40 -3.41 -25.53 3.90
CA ILE A 40 -2.03 -25.01 3.93
C ILE A 40 -1.49 -25.06 5.36
N THR A 41 -2.31 -24.66 6.34
CA THR A 41 -1.92 -24.69 7.76
C THR A 41 -1.64 -26.12 8.21
N GLN A 42 -2.52 -27.06 7.85
CA GLN A 42 -2.36 -28.48 8.15
C GLN A 42 -1.09 -29.04 7.51
N TRP A 43 -0.82 -28.73 6.23
CA TRP A 43 0.39 -29.19 5.56
C TRP A 43 1.68 -28.68 6.24
N ILE A 44 1.72 -27.40 6.61
CA ILE A 44 2.85 -26.81 7.36
C ILE A 44 2.98 -27.49 8.72
N GLN A 45 1.86 -27.72 9.41
CA GLN A 45 1.83 -28.34 10.72
C GLN A 45 2.25 -29.81 10.68
N ASP A 46 1.85 -30.56 9.67
CA ASP A 46 2.22 -31.98 9.54
C ASP A 46 3.73 -32.11 9.25
N MET A 47 4.28 -31.21 8.43
CA MET A 47 5.68 -31.26 8.03
C MET A 47 6.64 -30.70 9.10
N PHE A 48 6.26 -29.61 9.76
CA PHE A 48 7.14 -28.90 10.71
C PHE A 48 6.64 -28.90 12.15
N GLY A 49 5.39 -29.27 12.40
CA GLY A 49 4.79 -29.27 13.73
C GLY A 49 5.58 -30.04 14.77
N PRO A 50 6.08 -31.27 14.49
CA PRO A 50 6.90 -32.00 15.45
C PRO A 50 8.20 -31.28 15.84
N LEU A 51 8.82 -30.55 14.89
CA LEU A 51 10.03 -29.77 15.17
C LEU A 51 9.69 -28.53 16.02
N PHE A 52 8.64 -27.80 15.65
CA PHE A 52 8.26 -26.57 16.32
C PHE A 52 7.62 -26.79 17.69
N SER A 53 6.87 -27.89 17.89
CA SER A 53 6.27 -28.22 19.19
C SER A 53 7.35 -28.44 20.25
N VAL A 54 8.43 -29.15 19.91
CA VAL A 54 9.59 -29.38 20.78
C VAL A 54 10.40 -28.10 21.00
N LEU A 55 10.61 -27.32 19.94
CA LEU A 55 11.44 -26.11 20.01
C LEU A 55 10.77 -24.97 20.79
N LEU A 56 9.47 -24.74 20.54
CA LEU A 56 8.67 -23.61 21.04
C LEU A 56 7.81 -23.97 22.26
N ASN A 57 7.85 -25.23 22.72
CA ASN A 57 7.11 -25.74 23.86
C ASN A 57 5.60 -25.46 23.74
N VAL A 58 4.98 -25.98 22.67
CA VAL A 58 3.58 -25.70 22.34
C VAL A 58 2.71 -26.93 22.47
N SER A 59 1.61 -26.80 23.21
CA SER A 59 0.67 -27.87 23.47
C SER A 59 -0.46 -27.97 22.44
N SER A 60 -0.89 -26.84 21.86
CA SER A 60 -1.98 -26.79 20.87
C SER A 60 -1.49 -26.48 19.44
N PRO A 61 -1.93 -27.27 18.43
CA PRO A 61 -1.80 -26.99 17.00
C PRO A 61 -1.97 -25.52 16.59
N GLU A 62 -3.04 -24.90 17.08
CA GLU A 62 -3.46 -23.56 16.68
C GLU A 62 -2.42 -22.50 17.08
N PHE A 63 -1.76 -22.70 18.21
CA PHE A 63 -0.73 -21.80 18.71
C PHE A 63 0.64 -22.03 18.06
N VAL A 64 0.89 -23.19 17.44
CA VAL A 64 2.15 -23.46 16.73
C VAL A 64 2.32 -22.45 15.61
N PHE A 65 1.29 -22.28 14.79
CA PHE A 65 1.34 -21.34 13.66
C PHE A 65 1.55 -19.90 14.15
N ALA A 66 0.79 -19.46 15.15
CA ALA A 66 0.90 -18.11 15.70
C ALA A 66 2.30 -17.84 16.31
N LYS A 67 2.86 -18.80 17.07
CA LYS A 67 4.22 -18.68 17.64
C LYS A 67 5.31 -18.69 16.56
N VAL A 68 5.16 -19.47 15.50
CA VAL A 68 6.10 -19.46 14.36
C VAL A 68 6.07 -18.10 13.66
N LEU A 69 4.87 -17.57 13.39
CA LEU A 69 4.72 -16.24 12.78
C LEU A 69 5.35 -15.15 13.67
N LEU A 70 5.11 -15.21 14.98
CA LEU A 70 5.72 -14.30 15.95
C LEU A 70 7.25 -14.43 16.00
N ALA A 71 7.78 -15.65 15.93
CA ALA A 71 9.23 -15.90 15.91
C ALA A 71 9.89 -15.28 14.67
N VAL A 72 9.26 -15.42 13.49
CA VAL A 72 9.73 -14.79 12.24
C VAL A 72 9.68 -13.26 12.35
N LEU A 73 8.60 -12.71 12.90
CA LEU A 73 8.45 -11.27 13.08
C LEU A 73 9.52 -10.71 14.04
N LEU A 74 9.74 -11.36 15.19
CA LEU A 74 10.78 -10.99 16.13
C LEU A 74 12.18 -11.13 15.52
N LEU A 75 12.43 -12.20 14.77
CA LEU A 75 13.68 -12.40 14.04
C LEU A 75 13.97 -11.21 13.10
N ILE A 76 12.99 -10.79 12.29
CA ILE A 76 13.15 -9.66 11.37
C ILE A 76 13.46 -8.37 12.14
N ILE A 77 12.72 -8.08 13.21
CA ILE A 77 12.92 -6.86 14.01
C ILE A 77 14.30 -6.86 14.67
N ILE A 78 14.66 -7.96 15.35
CA ILE A 78 15.95 -8.10 16.04
C ILE A 78 17.09 -8.02 15.02
N TYR A 79 16.97 -8.71 13.87
CA TYR A 79 17.95 -8.65 12.80
C TYR A 79 18.18 -7.21 12.31
N ILE A 80 17.10 -6.46 12.01
CA ILE A 80 17.21 -5.06 11.55
C ILE A 80 17.89 -4.17 12.60
N ILE A 81 17.58 -4.37 13.88
CA ILE A 81 18.19 -3.59 14.98
C ILE A 81 19.67 -3.91 15.10
N LEU A 82 20.05 -5.19 15.11
CA LEU A 82 21.44 -5.64 15.27
C LEU A 82 22.29 -5.27 14.03
N ASP A 83 21.75 -5.39 12.81
CA ASP A 83 22.44 -5.03 11.56
C ASP A 83 22.75 -3.52 11.47
N ARG A 84 21.90 -2.67 12.08
CA ARG A 84 22.13 -1.23 12.16
C ARG A 84 23.06 -0.81 13.31
N SER A 85 23.40 -1.72 14.21
CA SER A 85 24.25 -1.42 15.35
C SER A 85 25.74 -1.59 14.99
N ASP A 86 26.57 -0.63 15.40
CA ASP A 86 28.02 -0.70 15.17
C ASP A 86 28.71 -1.81 15.99
N LEU A 87 28.00 -2.40 16.95
CA LEU A 87 28.51 -3.41 17.88
C LEU A 87 29.05 -4.68 17.20
N PHE A 88 28.49 -5.04 16.03
CA PHE A 88 28.84 -6.29 15.35
C PHE A 88 29.78 -6.09 14.16
N GLY A 89 30.30 -4.89 13.94
CA GLY A 89 31.46 -4.64 13.05
C GLY A 89 31.36 -5.23 11.64
N GLY A 90 30.14 -5.42 11.10
CA GLY A 90 29.92 -6.04 9.79
C GLY A 90 29.87 -7.58 9.75
N TYR A 91 29.95 -8.28 10.89
CA TYR A 91 29.84 -9.75 10.95
C TYR A 91 28.38 -10.23 10.78
N LYS A 92 27.87 -10.18 9.55
CA LYS A 92 26.47 -10.51 9.21
C LYS A 92 26.02 -11.90 9.67
N THR A 93 26.87 -12.91 9.55
CA THR A 93 26.55 -14.28 9.97
C THR A 93 26.25 -14.35 11.47
N LEU A 94 27.02 -13.63 12.28
CA LEU A 94 26.85 -13.61 13.72
C LEU A 94 25.57 -12.86 14.11
N VAL A 95 25.23 -11.76 13.42
CA VAL A 95 23.96 -11.05 13.58
C VAL A 95 22.76 -11.98 13.31
N ILE A 96 22.82 -12.78 12.23
CA ILE A 96 21.77 -13.75 11.91
C ILE A 96 21.63 -14.79 13.04
N ILE A 97 22.74 -15.41 13.45
CA ILE A 97 22.72 -16.44 14.51
C ILE A 97 22.13 -15.90 15.81
N ILE A 98 22.57 -14.71 16.24
CA ILE A 98 22.04 -14.07 17.46
C ILE A 98 20.54 -13.77 17.30
N SER A 99 20.12 -13.20 16.16
CA SER A 99 18.72 -12.88 15.93
C SER A 99 17.81 -14.11 16.00
N VAL A 100 18.26 -15.25 15.46
CA VAL A 100 17.55 -16.53 15.50
C VAL A 100 17.46 -17.05 16.93
N ILE A 101 18.57 -17.05 17.67
CA ILE A 101 18.59 -17.55 19.06
C ILE A 101 17.67 -16.69 19.94
N VAL A 102 17.79 -15.37 19.86
CA VAL A 102 17.01 -14.45 20.68
C VAL A 102 15.52 -14.54 20.34
N SER A 103 15.15 -14.62 19.05
CA SER A 103 13.74 -14.77 18.65
C SER A 103 13.14 -16.10 19.13
N LEU A 104 13.89 -17.21 19.04
CA LEU A 104 13.44 -18.51 19.52
C LEU A 104 13.26 -18.54 21.05
N ILE A 105 14.20 -17.96 21.80
CA ILE A 105 14.09 -17.85 23.26
C ILE A 105 12.87 -16.99 23.63
N ALA A 106 12.72 -15.83 22.99
CA ALA A 106 11.61 -14.92 23.27
C ALA A 106 10.24 -15.57 23.10
N VAL A 107 10.06 -16.35 22.02
CA VAL A 107 8.78 -17.05 21.76
C VAL A 107 8.59 -18.27 22.67
N ARG A 108 9.66 -19.02 22.99
CA ARG A 108 9.58 -20.22 23.85
C ARG A 108 9.05 -19.91 25.25
N TYR A 109 9.44 -18.77 25.82
CA TYR A 109 9.03 -18.37 27.17
C TYR A 109 7.75 -17.51 27.20
N LEU A 110 7.09 -17.32 26.06
CA LEU A 110 5.86 -16.54 25.97
C LEU A 110 4.65 -17.38 26.43
N PRO A 111 3.88 -16.93 27.44
CA PRO A 111 2.69 -17.64 27.92
C PRO A 111 1.65 -17.81 26.79
N GLU A 112 1.16 -19.04 26.59
CA GLU A 112 0.41 -19.41 25.37
C GLU A 112 -0.94 -18.69 25.29
N GLU A 113 -1.69 -18.64 26.39
CA GLU A 113 -3.11 -18.29 26.33
C GLU A 113 -3.34 -16.77 26.21
N THR A 114 -2.69 -15.97 27.06
CA THR A 114 -3.03 -14.55 27.18
C THR A 114 -2.29 -13.68 26.15
N PHE A 115 -1.00 -13.95 25.91
CA PHE A 115 -0.18 -13.08 25.07
C PHE A 115 -0.42 -13.32 23.58
N ILE A 116 -0.65 -14.56 23.15
CA ILE A 116 -0.90 -14.85 21.73
C ILE A 116 -2.22 -14.19 21.31
N GLN A 117 -3.28 -14.33 22.11
CA GLN A 117 -4.56 -13.67 21.84
C GLN A 117 -4.41 -12.15 21.78
N PHE A 118 -3.65 -11.56 22.71
CA PHE A 118 -3.40 -10.12 22.72
C PHE A 118 -2.63 -9.64 21.49
N ILE A 119 -1.67 -10.42 21.00
CA ILE A 119 -0.90 -10.12 19.79
C ILE A 119 -1.76 -10.30 18.54
N LEU A 120 -2.59 -11.34 18.48
CA LEU A 120 -3.44 -11.64 17.33
C LEU A 120 -4.59 -10.65 17.16
N LEU A 121 -5.10 -10.08 18.25
CA LEU A 121 -6.26 -9.19 18.21
C LEU A 121 -6.04 -7.98 17.29
N PRO A 122 -4.92 -7.21 17.37
CA PRO A 122 -4.61 -6.16 16.40
C PRO A 122 -4.53 -6.64 14.94
N TYR A 123 -4.00 -7.84 14.68
CA TYR A 123 -3.94 -8.38 13.32
C TYR A 123 -5.31 -8.79 12.79
N GLY A 124 -6.16 -9.35 13.65
CA GLY A 124 -7.56 -9.62 13.34
C GLY A 124 -8.30 -8.32 13.02
N VAL A 125 -8.16 -7.30 13.87
CA VAL A 125 -8.76 -5.97 13.64
C VAL A 125 -8.24 -5.34 12.35
N LEU A 126 -6.94 -5.40 12.07
CA LEU A 126 -6.36 -4.90 10.82
C LEU A 126 -6.89 -5.66 9.61
N GLY A 127 -6.92 -6.99 9.67
CA GLY A 127 -7.41 -7.83 8.58
C GLY A 127 -8.89 -7.56 8.28
N VAL A 128 -9.72 -7.56 9.33
CA VAL A 128 -11.14 -7.24 9.21
C VAL A 128 -11.34 -5.81 8.71
N SER A 129 -10.58 -4.83 9.24
CA SER A 129 -10.66 -3.44 8.75
C SER A 129 -10.30 -3.37 7.27
N LEU A 130 -9.17 -3.95 6.86
CA LEU A 130 -8.72 -3.91 5.47
C LEU A 130 -9.73 -4.56 4.53
N LEU A 131 -10.25 -5.74 4.89
CA LEU A 131 -11.28 -6.44 4.10
C LEU A 131 -12.61 -5.68 4.05
N SER A 132 -12.92 -4.89 5.07
CA SER A 132 -14.16 -4.09 5.12
C SER A 132 -14.03 -2.77 4.38
N PHE A 133 -12.86 -2.13 4.45
CA PHE A 133 -12.58 -0.85 3.78
C PHE A 133 -12.17 -1.02 2.32
N LEU A 134 -11.58 -2.15 1.92
CA LEU A 134 -11.10 -2.35 0.55
C LEU A 134 -12.24 -2.29 -0.48
N PRO A 135 -13.41 -2.96 -0.31
CA PRO A 135 -14.54 -2.81 -1.21
C PRO A 135 -15.04 -1.36 -1.30
N LEU A 136 -15.03 -0.63 -0.17
CA LEU A 136 -15.43 0.78 -0.12
C LEU A 136 -14.47 1.66 -0.94
N LEU A 137 -13.16 1.44 -0.82
CA LEU A 137 -12.15 2.17 -1.59
C LEU A 137 -12.27 1.90 -3.09
N ILE A 138 -12.43 0.62 -3.48
CA ILE A 138 -12.62 0.25 -4.88
C ILE A 138 -13.89 0.92 -5.42
N TYR A 139 -14.99 0.83 -4.68
CA TYR A 139 -16.26 1.45 -5.06
C TYR A 139 -16.16 2.97 -5.16
N PHE A 140 -15.48 3.62 -4.22
CA PHE A 140 -15.21 5.05 -4.25
C PHE A 140 -14.54 5.47 -5.57
N PHE A 141 -13.51 4.75 -6.00
CA PHE A 141 -12.85 5.03 -7.29
C PHE A 141 -13.79 4.83 -8.49
N PHE A 142 -14.68 3.84 -8.46
CA PHE A 142 -15.69 3.69 -9.50
C PHE A 142 -16.65 4.87 -9.55
N VAL A 143 -17.15 5.32 -8.40
CA VAL A 143 -18.10 6.44 -8.31
C VAL A 143 -17.43 7.77 -8.67
N GLU A 144 -16.17 7.97 -8.33
CA GLU A 144 -15.40 9.18 -8.68
C GLU A 144 -15.33 9.39 -10.20
N ASN A 145 -15.32 8.32 -11.00
CA ASN A 145 -15.27 8.41 -12.46
C ASN A 145 -16.63 8.76 -13.12
N ILE A 146 -17.72 8.84 -12.34
CA ILE A 146 -19.05 9.18 -12.86
C ILE A 146 -19.23 10.71 -12.87
N HIS A 147 -19.42 11.28 -14.05
CA HIS A 147 -19.52 12.73 -14.24
C HIS A 147 -20.86 13.31 -13.77
N ASP A 148 -21.94 12.52 -13.78
CA ASP A 148 -23.28 12.96 -13.38
C ASP A 148 -23.48 12.89 -11.85
N ASP A 149 -23.83 14.04 -11.25
CA ASP A 149 -24.13 14.21 -9.83
C ASP A 149 -25.24 13.29 -9.32
N ILE A 150 -26.29 13.07 -10.14
CA ILE A 150 -27.44 12.26 -9.75
C ILE A 150 -27.02 10.79 -9.71
N MET A 151 -26.30 10.32 -10.74
CA MET A 151 -25.83 8.94 -10.82
C MET A 151 -24.88 8.59 -9.68
N ARG A 152 -24.01 9.51 -9.24
CA ARG A 152 -23.15 9.29 -8.07
C ARG A 152 -23.94 9.14 -6.78
N LYS A 153 -24.95 9.98 -6.55
CA LYS A 153 -25.82 9.86 -5.37
C LYS A 153 -26.59 8.54 -5.36
N ILE A 154 -27.10 8.12 -6.51
CA ILE A 154 -27.76 6.82 -6.68
C ILE A 154 -26.78 5.69 -6.37
N ALA A 155 -25.54 5.78 -6.87
CA ALA A 155 -24.49 4.81 -6.61
C ALA A 155 -24.21 4.69 -5.09
N TRP A 156 -23.92 5.81 -4.41
CA TRP A 156 -23.72 5.80 -2.96
C TRP A 156 -24.93 5.26 -2.19
N GLY A 157 -26.15 5.62 -2.60
CA GLY A 157 -27.38 5.10 -2.02
C GLY A 157 -27.54 3.59 -2.19
N LEU A 158 -27.24 3.07 -3.38
CA LEU A 158 -27.26 1.64 -3.68
C LEU A 158 -26.23 0.89 -2.83
N TYR A 159 -25.01 1.42 -2.73
CA TYR A 159 -23.95 0.83 -1.90
C TYR A 159 -24.36 0.79 -0.42
N ALA A 160 -24.90 1.88 0.11
CA ALA A 160 -25.43 1.92 1.47
C ALA A 160 -26.55 0.88 1.67
N ALA A 161 -27.48 0.76 0.72
CA ALA A 161 -28.57 -0.22 0.79
C ALA A 161 -28.06 -1.66 0.79
N ILE A 162 -27.05 -1.99 -0.04
CA ILE A 162 -26.42 -3.32 -0.06
C ILE A 162 -25.79 -3.64 1.30
N PHE A 163 -25.03 -2.70 1.89
CA PHE A 163 -24.39 -2.93 3.18
C PHE A 163 -25.38 -3.01 4.34
N ILE A 164 -26.49 -2.27 4.29
CA ILE A 164 -27.60 -2.43 5.25
C ILE A 164 -28.23 -3.82 5.09
N GLY A 165 -28.49 -4.26 3.85
CA GLY A 165 -29.01 -5.61 3.58
C GLY A 165 -28.08 -6.71 4.07
N LEU A 166 -26.77 -6.56 3.84
CA LEU A 166 -25.74 -7.47 4.39
C LEU A 166 -25.73 -7.45 5.92
N CYS A 167 -25.83 -6.28 6.54
CA CYS A 167 -25.88 -6.16 7.99
C CYS A 167 -27.07 -6.91 8.58
N ILE A 168 -28.26 -6.81 7.97
CA ILE A 168 -29.47 -7.50 8.43
C ILE A 168 -29.37 -9.01 8.20
N THR A 169 -28.93 -9.43 7.01
CA THR A 169 -28.87 -10.85 6.64
C THR A 169 -27.76 -11.62 7.34
N ARG A 170 -26.68 -10.96 7.76
CA ARG A 170 -25.54 -11.57 8.45
C ARG A 170 -25.47 -11.29 9.94
N LEU A 171 -26.47 -10.60 10.50
CA LEU A 171 -26.50 -10.25 11.93
C LEU A 171 -26.44 -11.51 12.81
N SER A 172 -27.13 -12.58 12.41
CA SER A 172 -27.16 -13.86 13.15
C SER A 172 -25.84 -14.64 13.06
N ASP A 173 -25.14 -14.52 11.93
CA ASP A 173 -23.99 -15.37 11.61
C ASP A 173 -22.69 -14.83 12.21
N LEU A 174 -22.56 -13.50 12.29
CA LEU A 174 -21.30 -12.82 12.62
C LEU A 174 -21.27 -12.20 14.03
N GLY A 175 -22.39 -12.23 14.75
CA GLY A 175 -22.51 -11.69 16.11
C GLY A 175 -21.99 -10.26 16.21
N ASP A 176 -21.08 -10.02 17.16
CA ASP A 176 -20.52 -8.70 17.41
C ASP A 176 -19.75 -8.12 16.21
N VAL A 177 -19.25 -8.92 15.26
CA VAL A 177 -18.48 -8.37 14.12
C VAL A 177 -19.40 -7.68 13.08
N ALA A 178 -20.71 -7.91 13.14
CA ALA A 178 -21.66 -7.38 12.16
C ALA A 178 -21.76 -5.84 12.13
N TYR A 179 -21.39 -5.13 13.21
CA TYR A 179 -21.42 -3.65 13.25
C TYR A 179 -20.52 -3.02 12.17
N ILE A 180 -19.57 -3.77 11.63
CA ILE A 180 -18.65 -3.28 10.61
C ILE A 180 -19.37 -2.99 9.29
N TYR A 181 -20.40 -3.77 8.95
CA TYR A 181 -21.24 -3.46 7.79
C TYR A 181 -22.06 -2.18 7.99
N LEU A 182 -22.56 -1.97 9.21
CA LEU A 182 -23.26 -0.73 9.57
C LEU A 182 -22.32 0.48 9.47
N LEU A 183 -21.07 0.35 9.95
CA LEU A 183 -20.06 1.38 9.81
C LEU A 183 -19.78 1.71 8.33
N ALA A 184 -19.66 0.70 7.46
CA ALA A 184 -19.47 0.90 6.03
C ALA A 184 -20.67 1.59 5.38
N ALA A 185 -21.91 1.27 5.79
CA ALA A 185 -23.11 1.96 5.35
C ALA A 185 -23.14 3.43 5.79
N ILE A 186 -22.77 3.72 7.05
CA ILE A 186 -22.65 5.08 7.58
C ILE A 186 -21.61 5.88 6.78
N LEU A 187 -20.45 5.28 6.48
CA LEU A 187 -19.41 5.91 5.67
C LEU A 187 -19.88 6.19 4.24
N ALA A 188 -20.65 5.29 3.64
CA ALA A 188 -21.23 5.51 2.31
C ALA A 188 -22.22 6.69 2.31
N ILE A 189 -23.07 6.81 3.34
CA ILE A 189 -23.95 7.97 3.52
C ILE A 189 -23.13 9.24 3.73
N LEU A 190 -22.06 9.17 4.52
CA LEU A 190 -21.15 10.29 4.74
C LEU A 190 -20.50 10.74 3.43
N PHE A 191 -19.99 9.82 2.61
CA PHE A 191 -19.46 10.13 1.28
C PHE A 191 -20.52 10.70 0.34
N MET A 192 -21.77 10.24 0.41
CA MET A 192 -22.88 10.83 -0.34
C MET A 192 -23.11 12.30 0.03
N ILE A 193 -23.01 12.65 1.32
CA ILE A 193 -23.19 14.03 1.81
C ILE A 193 -22.00 14.90 1.37
N PHE A 194 -20.78 14.38 1.45
CA PHE A 194 -19.55 15.12 1.13
C PHE A 194 -19.09 15.02 -0.33
N ASP A 195 -19.86 14.35 -1.21
CA ASP A 195 -19.51 14.11 -2.61
C ASP A 195 -19.08 15.40 -3.34
N LYS A 196 -19.85 16.48 -3.18
CA LYS A 196 -19.56 17.80 -3.78
C LYS A 196 -18.23 18.39 -3.31
N THR A 197 -17.91 18.24 -2.03
CA THR A 197 -16.67 18.76 -1.44
C THR A 197 -15.46 18.01 -1.98
N ILE A 198 -15.57 16.68 -2.07
CA ILE A 198 -14.52 15.81 -2.61
C ILE A 198 -14.24 16.18 -4.07
N GLN A 199 -15.28 16.30 -4.90
CA GLN A 199 -15.12 16.65 -6.30
C GLN A 199 -14.50 18.03 -6.52
N THR A 200 -14.90 19.02 -5.71
CA THR A 200 -14.32 20.37 -5.79
C THR A 200 -12.81 20.31 -5.52
N HIS A 201 -12.38 19.56 -4.51
CA HIS A 201 -10.95 19.39 -4.22
C HIS A 201 -10.20 18.60 -5.30
N VAL A 202 -10.80 17.56 -5.86
CA VAL A 202 -10.20 16.78 -6.96
C VAL A 202 -10.06 17.65 -8.22
N LEU A 203 -11.10 18.39 -8.58
CA LEU A 203 -11.09 19.30 -9.72
C LEU A 203 -10.04 20.41 -9.52
N LEU A 204 -9.97 21.03 -8.35
CA LEU A 204 -8.97 22.05 -8.03
C LEU A 204 -7.53 21.50 -8.13
N ARG A 205 -7.31 20.24 -7.71
CA ARG A 205 -6.00 19.57 -7.88
C ARG A 205 -5.68 19.32 -9.35
N SER A 206 -6.65 18.89 -10.15
CA SER A 206 -6.46 18.67 -11.58
C SER A 206 -6.18 19.97 -12.33
N VAL A 207 -6.90 21.06 -12.02
CA VAL A 207 -6.64 22.40 -12.56
C VAL A 207 -5.26 22.91 -12.12
N SER A 208 -4.90 22.75 -10.85
CA SER A 208 -3.56 23.14 -10.35
C SER A 208 -2.44 22.36 -11.04
N LYS A 209 -2.61 21.05 -11.26
CA LYS A 209 -1.67 20.23 -12.04
C LYS A 209 -1.56 20.69 -13.49
N GLY A 210 -2.68 21.05 -14.14
CA GLY A 210 -2.71 21.61 -15.49
C GLY A 210 -1.97 22.95 -15.59
N LEU A 211 -2.28 23.89 -14.71
CA LEU A 211 -1.61 25.20 -14.63
C LEU A 211 -0.10 25.05 -14.39
N ASN A 212 0.28 24.13 -13.49
CA ASN A 212 1.69 23.82 -13.26
C ASN A 212 2.35 23.19 -14.49
N ALA A 213 1.65 22.33 -15.24
CA ALA A 213 2.18 21.73 -16.46
C ALA A 213 2.41 22.79 -17.57
N ASP A 214 1.49 23.73 -17.77
CA ASP A 214 1.65 24.81 -18.73
C ASP A 214 2.79 25.75 -18.35
N LYS A 215 2.91 26.04 -17.05
CA LYS A 215 4.00 26.83 -16.51
C LYS A 215 5.36 26.15 -16.69
N VAL A 216 5.43 24.83 -16.44
CA VAL A 216 6.63 24.03 -16.71
C VAL A 216 6.96 24.02 -18.21
N ARG A 217 5.97 23.87 -19.09
CA ARG A 217 6.17 23.97 -20.55
C ARG A 217 6.72 25.33 -20.96
N ALA A 218 6.17 26.42 -20.42
CA ALA A 218 6.65 27.77 -20.66
C ALA A 218 8.09 27.99 -20.15
N MET A 219 8.44 27.40 -19.00
CA MET A 219 9.82 27.43 -18.49
C MET A 219 10.78 26.66 -19.39
N VAL A 220 10.38 25.48 -19.88
CA VAL A 220 11.18 24.66 -20.80
C VAL A 220 11.38 25.37 -22.15
N SER A 221 10.35 26.01 -22.70
CA SER A 221 10.48 26.76 -23.96
C SER A 221 11.39 27.98 -23.83
N LEU A 222 11.33 28.71 -22.71
CA LEU A 222 12.23 29.84 -22.44
C LEU A 222 13.67 29.38 -22.22
N GLN A 223 13.90 28.27 -21.52
CA GLN A 223 15.24 27.69 -21.36
C GLN A 223 15.83 27.28 -22.71
N LYS A 224 15.02 26.69 -23.59
CA LYS A 224 15.43 26.35 -24.94
C LYS A 224 15.82 27.59 -25.75
N GLN A 225 14.99 28.63 -25.76
CA GLN A 225 15.29 29.89 -26.46
C GLN A 225 16.56 30.58 -25.91
N ILE A 226 16.77 30.58 -24.60
CA ILE A 226 18.02 31.12 -24.00
C ILE A 226 19.24 30.36 -24.51
N LYS A 227 19.16 29.02 -24.59
CA LYS A 227 20.26 28.19 -25.08
C LYS A 227 20.51 28.44 -26.56
N ASP A 228 19.46 28.47 -27.38
CA ASP A 228 19.55 28.74 -28.82
C ASP A 228 20.15 30.14 -29.08
N ASP A 229 19.72 31.17 -28.33
CA ASP A 229 20.27 32.53 -28.42
C ASP A 229 21.74 32.59 -27.96
N GLN A 230 22.13 31.80 -26.96
CA GLN A 230 23.53 31.70 -26.52
C GLN A 230 24.42 31.07 -27.60
N ASP A 231 23.93 30.02 -28.27
CA ASP A 231 24.65 29.37 -29.37
C ASP A 231 24.78 30.31 -30.58
N LEU A 232 23.75 31.11 -30.88
CA LEU A 232 23.81 32.17 -31.90
C LEU A 232 24.76 33.30 -31.52
N LEU A 233 24.83 33.66 -30.23
CA LEU A 233 25.70 34.73 -29.72
C LEU A 233 27.17 34.43 -29.95
N LEU A 234 27.57 33.17 -29.82
CA LEU A 234 28.94 32.69 -30.08
C LEU A 234 29.36 32.90 -31.55
N ASN A 235 28.40 32.85 -32.47
CA ASN A 235 28.64 32.97 -33.92
C ASN A 235 28.36 34.37 -34.49
N ALA A 236 27.86 35.31 -33.67
CA ALA A 236 27.48 36.64 -34.14
C ALA A 236 28.71 37.53 -34.43
N GLN A 237 28.93 37.84 -35.72
CA GLN A 237 29.99 38.74 -36.17
C GLN A 237 29.60 40.23 -36.07
N ASN A 238 28.31 40.56 -36.21
CA ASN A 238 27.83 41.94 -36.16
C ASN A 238 27.49 42.37 -34.71
N ARG A 239 28.00 43.54 -34.30
CA ARG A 239 27.72 44.15 -32.98
C ARG A 239 26.23 44.40 -32.74
N ALA A 240 25.49 44.79 -33.78
CA ALA A 240 24.05 45.04 -33.68
C ALA A 240 23.28 43.73 -33.35
N GLN A 241 23.59 42.64 -34.06
CA GLN A 241 23.01 41.32 -33.82
C GLN A 241 23.38 40.79 -32.43
N ARG A 242 24.63 40.98 -31.99
CA ARG A 242 25.08 40.60 -30.65
C ARG A 242 24.28 41.32 -29.56
N ASN A 243 24.06 42.63 -29.71
CA ASN A 243 23.25 43.41 -28.76
C ASN A 243 21.78 42.96 -28.73
N GLN A 244 21.20 42.58 -29.87
CA GLN A 244 19.85 42.03 -29.93
C GLN A 244 19.74 40.68 -29.20
N LEU A 245 20.69 39.77 -29.41
CA LEU A 245 20.73 38.46 -28.73
C LEU A 245 20.93 38.61 -27.21
N ILE A 246 21.82 39.49 -26.76
CA ILE A 246 22.01 39.79 -25.33
C ILE A 246 20.70 40.29 -24.70
N LYS A 247 19.98 41.17 -25.40
CA LYS A 247 18.69 41.68 -24.94
C LYS A 247 17.66 40.55 -24.84
N SER A 248 17.53 39.71 -25.87
CA SER A 248 16.63 38.53 -25.88
C SER A 248 16.92 37.58 -24.71
N ILE A 249 18.18 37.21 -24.50
CA ILE A 249 18.61 36.36 -23.38
C ILE A 249 18.25 36.98 -22.03
N SER A 250 18.50 38.29 -21.85
CA SER A 250 18.15 39.01 -20.63
C SER A 250 16.63 39.01 -20.39
N ASP A 251 15.84 39.28 -21.42
CA ASP A 251 14.38 39.37 -21.31
C ASP A 251 13.77 37.98 -21.04
N ASN A 252 14.26 36.93 -21.70
CA ASN A 252 13.87 35.54 -21.44
C ASN A 252 14.26 35.08 -20.03
N LYS A 253 15.45 35.46 -19.52
CA LYS A 253 15.85 35.18 -18.12
C LYS A 253 14.94 35.89 -17.11
N LYS A 254 14.54 37.13 -17.38
CA LYS A 254 13.57 37.86 -16.53
C LYS A 254 12.20 37.18 -16.54
N ALA A 255 11.72 36.77 -17.72
CA ALA A 255 10.46 36.03 -17.85
C ALA A 255 10.51 34.69 -17.10
N LEU A 256 11.60 33.94 -17.22
CA LEU A 256 11.81 32.69 -16.49
C LEU A 256 11.78 32.91 -14.96
N LYS A 257 12.45 33.96 -14.46
CA LYS A 257 12.44 34.32 -13.03
C LYS A 257 11.05 34.75 -12.55
N LYS A 258 10.26 35.41 -13.40
CA LYS A 258 8.87 35.78 -13.10
C LYS A 258 7.98 34.53 -13.01
N LEU A 259 8.12 33.59 -13.94
CA LEU A 259 7.41 32.30 -13.89
C LEU A 259 7.80 31.48 -12.65
N ALA A 260 9.08 31.45 -12.28
CA ALA A 260 9.54 30.71 -11.09
C ALA A 260 9.04 31.29 -9.75
N ARG A 261 8.54 32.53 -9.73
CA ARG A 261 8.04 33.20 -8.52
C ARG A 261 6.52 33.13 -8.34
N LEU A 262 5.79 32.89 -9.43
CA LEU A 262 4.36 32.55 -9.40
C LEU A 262 4.20 31.13 -8.85
#